data_AF-A0A9P6ZFY9-F1
#
_entry.id   AF-A0A9P6ZFY9-F1
#
_cell.length_a   1.000
_cell.length_b   1.000
_cell.length_c   1.000
_cell.angle_alpha   90.00
_cell.angle_beta   90.00
_cell.angle_gamma   90.00
#
_symmetry.space_group_name_H-M   'P 1'
#
loop_
_entity.id
_entity.type
_entity.pdbx_description
1 polymer ?
#
loop_
_entity_poly.entity_id
_entity_poly.type
_entity_poly.pdbx_seq_one_letter_code
_entity_poly.pdbx_strand_id
1 'polypeptide(L)'
;MASRGVMLRGSGISWDLRRVQPYDKQCDEVEVEFDVPVGKNGDCYDQYLCRVQEFRESLRIIHQCLNKMPTGVIKIDDNKLVPPPRASMKESVEALIHHFKATSSTQLHPTAADHSFS
;
A
#
# COMPACT_ATOMS: atom_id res chain seq x y z
N MET A 1 -26.44 3.66 7.38
CA MET A 1 -25.83 2.89 6.27
C MET A 1 -24.62 3.68 5.78
N ALA A 2 -23.39 3.25 6.07
CA ALA A 2 -22.19 4.00 5.65
C ALA A 2 -21.64 3.44 4.35
N SER A 3 -21.94 4.10 3.24
CA SER A 3 -21.42 3.77 1.90
C SER A 3 -19.95 4.18 1.80
N ARG A 4 -19.11 3.41 1.09
CA ARG A 4 -17.67 3.71 0.89
C ARG A 4 -17.26 3.46 -0.58
N GLY A 5 -16.15 4.06 -1.00
CA GLY A 5 -15.55 3.84 -2.33
C GLY A 5 -16.46 4.30 -3.47
N VAL A 6 -16.56 3.49 -4.53
CA VAL A 6 -17.36 3.77 -5.74
C VAL A 6 -18.81 4.15 -5.41
N MET A 7 -19.39 3.58 -4.36
CA MET A 7 -20.77 3.90 -3.96
C MET A 7 -20.92 5.36 -3.53
N LEU A 8 -19.90 5.91 -2.85
CA LEU A 8 -19.88 7.31 -2.39
C LEU A 8 -19.58 8.27 -3.57
N ARG A 9 -18.68 7.83 -4.47
CA ARG A 9 -18.32 8.57 -5.68
C ARG A 9 -19.44 8.62 -6.71
N GLY A 10 -20.19 7.52 -6.86
CA GLY A 10 -21.36 7.47 -7.73
C GLY A 10 -22.43 8.47 -7.30
N SER A 11 -22.60 8.69 -5.99
CA SER A 11 -23.52 9.68 -5.43
C SER A 11 -22.99 11.13 -5.42
N GLY A 12 -21.92 11.43 -6.16
CA GLY A 12 -21.40 12.79 -6.31
C GLY A 12 -20.39 13.24 -5.25
N ILE A 13 -20.00 12.38 -4.30
CA ILE A 13 -19.03 12.74 -3.26
C ILE A 13 -17.62 12.32 -3.69
N SER A 14 -16.74 13.30 -3.90
CA SER A 14 -15.34 13.11 -4.33
C SER A 14 -14.42 12.63 -3.19
N TRP A 15 -14.68 11.44 -2.64
CA TRP A 15 -13.87 10.86 -1.57
C TRP A 15 -13.06 9.66 -2.05
N ASP A 16 -11.73 9.75 -1.94
CA ASP A 16 -10.80 8.65 -2.18
C ASP A 16 -9.64 8.70 -1.17
N LEU A 17 -9.42 7.59 -0.46
CA LEU A 17 -8.36 7.49 0.54
C LEU A 17 -6.96 7.71 -0.06
N ARG A 18 -6.75 7.32 -1.32
CA ARG A 18 -5.47 7.50 -2.01
C ARG A 18 -5.07 8.96 -2.21
N ARG A 19 -6.03 9.89 -2.14
CA ARG A 19 -5.78 11.35 -2.19
C ARG A 19 -5.91 12.01 -0.83
N VAL A 20 -6.88 11.59 -0.01
CA VAL A 20 -7.19 12.26 1.27
C VAL A 20 -6.21 11.83 2.37
N GLN A 21 -5.80 10.56 2.39
CA GLN A 21 -4.87 10.03 3.36
C GLN A 21 -3.96 8.98 2.70
N PRO A 22 -2.93 9.43 1.96
CA PRO A 22 -1.96 8.53 1.32
C PRO A 22 -1.29 7.64 2.37
N TYR A 23 -1.17 6.35 2.06
CA TYR A 23 -0.64 5.34 2.98
C TYR A 23 0.77 4.88 2.61
N ASP A 24 1.19 5.08 1.37
CA ASP A 24 2.48 4.63 0.85
C ASP A 24 3.31 5.84 0.45
N LYS A 25 4.50 5.98 1.06
CA LYS A 25 5.46 7.05 0.73
C LYS A 25 5.90 6.97 -0.73
N GLN A 26 5.84 5.78 -1.35
CA GLN A 26 6.11 5.65 -2.78
C GLN A 26 5.10 6.43 -3.63
N CYS A 27 3.85 6.58 -3.20
CA CYS A 27 2.86 7.44 -3.90
C CYS A 27 3.16 8.94 -3.71
N ASP A 28 3.77 9.32 -2.59
CA ASP A 28 4.11 10.72 -2.27
C ASP A 28 5.45 11.15 -2.92
N GLU A 29 6.45 10.27 -2.98
CA GLU A 29 7.77 10.58 -3.58
C GLU A 29 7.78 10.47 -5.11
N VAL A 30 7.00 9.53 -5.66
CA VAL A 30 6.93 9.29 -7.11
C VAL A 30 5.90 10.21 -7.78
N GLU A 31 5.07 10.93 -7.01
CA GLU A 31 3.96 11.77 -7.47
C GLU A 31 3.20 11.10 -8.62
N VAL A 32 2.37 10.11 -8.26
CA VAL A 32 1.54 9.42 -9.25
C VAL A 32 0.30 10.26 -9.52
N GLU A 33 0.15 10.69 -10.76
CA GLU A 33 -0.97 11.52 -11.19
C GLU A 33 -2.12 10.62 -11.69
N PHE A 34 -3.25 10.67 -11.00
CA PHE A 34 -4.47 10.01 -11.42
C PHE A 34 -5.72 10.83 -11.04
N ASP A 35 -6.75 10.65 -11.85
CA ASP A 35 -8.03 11.32 -11.64
C ASP A 35 -9.03 10.42 -10.90
N VAL A 36 -9.87 11.01 -10.06
CA VAL A 36 -10.89 10.29 -9.30
C VAL A 36 -12.24 10.51 -9.98
N PRO A 37 -12.85 9.47 -10.59
CA PRO A 37 -14.12 9.63 -11.28
C PRO A 37 -15.27 9.79 -10.28
N VAL A 38 -16.16 10.74 -10.56
CA VAL A 38 -17.32 11.07 -9.71
C VAL A 38 -18.58 11.06 -10.57
N GLY A 39 -19.59 10.31 -10.12
CA GLY A 39 -20.90 10.24 -10.77
C GLY A 39 -21.72 11.51 -10.53
N LYS A 40 -22.74 11.74 -11.35
CA LYS A 40 -23.58 12.94 -11.26
C LYS A 40 -24.97 12.64 -10.71
N ASN A 41 -25.53 11.49 -11.08
CA ASN A 41 -26.91 11.13 -10.87
C ASN A 41 -27.10 10.13 -9.72
N GLY A 42 -26.05 9.43 -9.28
CA GLY A 42 -26.14 8.48 -8.17
C GLY A 42 -26.77 7.14 -8.52
N ASP A 43 -26.95 6.83 -9.80
CA ASP A 43 -27.55 5.59 -10.26
C ASP A 43 -26.51 4.44 -10.44
N CYS A 44 -27.01 3.23 -10.69
CA CYS A 44 -26.15 2.07 -10.92
C CYS A 44 -25.29 2.22 -12.19
N TYR A 45 -25.72 3.05 -13.14
CA TYR A 45 -25.02 3.28 -14.39
C TYR A 45 -23.79 4.16 -14.18
N ASP A 46 -23.90 5.23 -13.40
CA ASP A 46 -22.77 6.07 -12.98
C ASP A 46 -21.75 5.26 -12.18
N GLN A 47 -22.20 4.35 -11.30
CA GLN A 47 -21.29 3.47 -10.57
C GLN A 47 -20.54 2.50 -11.49
N TYR A 48 -21.20 2.03 -12.56
CA TYR A 48 -20.55 1.21 -13.58
C TYR A 48 -19.51 2.03 -14.35
N LEU A 49 -19.86 3.24 -14.79
CA LEU A 49 -18.94 4.13 -15.50
C LEU A 49 -17.73 4.52 -14.65
N CYS A 50 -17.92 4.85 -13.37
CA CYS A 50 -16.83 5.13 -12.43
C CYS A 50 -15.86 3.94 -12.34
N ARG A 51 -16.35 2.70 -12.30
CA ARG A 51 -15.47 1.50 -12.30
C ARG A 51 -14.68 1.39 -13.60
N VAL A 52 -15.32 1.61 -14.75
CA VAL A 52 -14.64 1.56 -16.06
C VAL A 52 -13.55 2.63 -16.15
N GLN A 53 -13.80 3.83 -15.63
CA GLN A 53 -12.80 4.89 -15.56
C GLN A 53 -11.67 4.55 -14.58
N GLU A 54 -11.99 3.97 -13.42
CA GLU A 54 -10.97 3.50 -12.47
C GLU A 54 -10.03 2.45 -13.05
N PHE A 55 -10.51 1.58 -13.94
CA PHE A 55 -9.62 0.65 -14.65
C PHE A 55 -8.61 1.39 -15.54
N ARG A 56 -9.04 2.44 -16.24
CA ARG A 56 -8.16 3.25 -17.10
C ARG A 56 -7.11 3.99 -16.27
N GLU A 57 -7.52 4.59 -15.16
CA GLU A 57 -6.62 5.27 -14.24
C GLU A 57 -5.66 4.29 -13.56
N SER A 58 -6.11 3.06 -13.24
CA SER A 58 -5.24 2.01 -12.70
C SER A 58 -4.14 1.61 -13.70
N LEU A 59 -4.46 1.51 -14.99
CA LEU A 59 -3.46 1.27 -16.03
C LEU A 59 -2.48 2.44 -16.15
N ARG A 60 -2.97 3.69 -16.07
CA ARG A 60 -2.13 4.90 -16.08
C ARG A 60 -1.15 4.90 -14.90
N ILE A 61 -1.61 4.55 -13.70
CA ILE A 61 -0.77 4.39 -12.50
C ILE A 61 0.32 3.34 -12.75
N ILE A 62 -0.04 2.16 -13.26
CA ILE A 62 0.94 1.08 -13.55
C ILE A 62 2.02 1.59 -14.51
N HIS A 63 1.64 2.27 -15.58
CA HIS A 63 2.61 2.83 -16.53
C HIS A 63 3.53 3.88 -15.90
N GLN A 64 3.00 4.76 -15.04
CA GLN A 64 3.81 5.75 -14.33
C GLN A 64 4.79 5.08 -13.35
N CYS A 65 4.32 4.08 -12.59
CA CYS A 65 5.17 3.33 -11.66
C CYS A 65 6.30 2.58 -12.38
N LEU A 66 6.03 2.01 -13.57
CA LEU A 66 7.06 1.37 -14.38
C LEU A 66 8.13 2.37 -14.84
N ASN A 67 7.72 3.57 -15.27
CA ASN A 67 8.65 4.60 -15.74
C ASN A 67 9.48 5.24 -14.62
N LYS A 68 8.92 5.31 -13.41
CA LYS A 68 9.54 5.97 -12.25
C LYS A 68 10.07 4.98 -11.21
N MET A 69 10.32 3.72 -11.59
CA MET A 69 10.74 2.66 -10.66
C MET A 69 12.15 2.96 -10.10
N PRO A 70 12.30 3.23 -8.80
CA PRO A 70 13.62 3.44 -8.21
C PRO A 70 14.36 2.11 -8.06
N THR A 71 15.66 2.12 -8.27
CA THR A 71 16.53 0.99 -7.95
C THR A 71 16.90 1.03 -6.47
N GLY A 72 16.77 -0.08 -5.76
CA GLY A 72 17.14 -0.13 -4.34
C GLY A 72 16.74 -1.40 -3.63
N VAL A 73 16.95 -1.40 -2.32
CA VAL A 73 16.50 -2.46 -1.41
C VAL A 73 14.99 -2.43 -1.27
N ILE A 74 14.35 -3.58 -1.49
CA ILE A 74 12.88 -3.73 -1.44
C ILE A 74 12.40 -4.03 0.00
N LYS A 75 13.33 -4.41 0.87
CA LYS A 75 13.06 -4.85 2.24
C LYS A 75 13.83 -3.97 3.21
N ILE A 76 13.24 -3.76 4.39
CA ILE A 76 13.88 -3.09 5.52
C ILE A 76 15.06 -3.94 5.97
N ASP A 77 16.19 -3.30 6.30
CA ASP A 77 17.42 -3.95 6.76
C ASP A 77 17.37 -4.36 8.25
N ASP A 78 16.18 -4.71 8.75
CA ASP A 78 16.01 -5.23 10.10
C ASP A 78 15.66 -6.71 10.06
N ASN A 79 16.68 -7.54 10.30
CA ASN A 79 16.59 -9.01 10.29
C ASN A 79 15.76 -9.58 11.46
N LYS A 80 15.30 -8.74 12.41
CA LYS A 80 14.34 -9.15 13.45
C LYS A 80 12.92 -9.17 12.91
N LEU A 81 12.61 -8.27 11.96
CA LEU A 81 11.29 -8.12 11.36
C LEU A 81 11.20 -8.91 10.05
N VAL A 82 12.22 -8.80 9.20
CA VAL A 82 12.23 -9.38 7.86
C VAL A 82 13.23 -10.55 7.82
N PRO A 83 12.88 -11.69 7.21
CA PRO A 83 13.83 -12.78 7.06
C PRO A 83 15.01 -12.37 6.17
N PRO A 84 16.25 -12.71 6.55
CA PRO A 84 17.43 -12.32 5.80
C PRO A 84 17.50 -12.97 4.41
N PRO A 85 18.30 -12.41 3.48
CA PRO A 85 18.54 -13.02 2.18
C PRO A 85 19.07 -14.46 2.28
N ARG A 86 18.71 -15.30 1.31
CA ARG A 86 19.17 -16.70 1.29
C ARG A 86 20.69 -16.86 1.16
N ALA A 87 21.38 -15.87 0.59
CA ALA A 87 22.83 -15.87 0.49
C ALA A 87 23.50 -15.73 1.88
N SER A 88 23.09 -14.72 2.66
CA SER A 88 23.69 -14.44 3.97
C SER A 88 23.39 -15.51 5.03
N MET A 89 22.30 -16.26 4.88
CA MET A 89 22.01 -17.41 5.75
C MET A 89 23.08 -18.51 5.74
N LYS A 90 23.83 -18.65 4.64
CA LYS A 90 24.84 -19.69 4.51
C LYS A 90 26.18 -19.30 5.11
N GLU A 91 26.40 -18.00 5.31
CA GLU A 91 27.68 -17.42 5.70
C GLU A 91 27.68 -16.96 7.16
N SER A 92 26.52 -16.54 7.69
CA SER A 92 26.40 -16.04 9.06
C SER A 92 25.44 -16.89 9.90
N VAL A 93 25.93 -17.28 11.08
CA VAL A 93 25.13 -17.96 12.11
C VAL A 93 24.00 -17.06 12.60
N GLU A 94 24.23 -15.75 12.70
CA GLU A 94 23.22 -14.78 13.13
C GLU A 94 22.04 -14.73 12.15
N ALA A 95 22.33 -14.69 10.85
CA ALA A 95 21.30 -14.72 9.81
C ALA A 95 20.45 -16.00 9.87
N LEU A 96 21.08 -17.13 10.18
CA LEU A 96 20.36 -18.39 10.35
C LEU A 96 19.46 -18.40 11.59
N ILE A 97 19.93 -17.85 12.72
CA ILE A 97 19.12 -17.71 13.95
C ILE A 97 17.91 -16.82 13.69
N HIS A 98 18.11 -15.68 13.02
CA HIS A 98 17.02 -14.77 12.66
C HIS A 98 15.99 -15.43 11.75
N HIS A 99 16.44 -16.16 10.72
CA HIS A 99 15.54 -16.92 9.84
C HIS A 99 14.77 -18.01 10.59
N PHE A 100 15.45 -18.78 11.45
CA PHE A 100 14.82 -19.83 12.25
C PHE A 100 13.75 -19.23 13.16
N LYS A 101 14.08 -18.16 13.90
CA LYS A 101 13.15 -17.47 14.79
C LYS A 101 11.95 -16.90 14.03
N ALA A 102 12.17 -16.25 12.89
CA ALA A 102 11.10 -15.68 12.08
C ALA A 102 10.15 -16.74 11.48
N THR A 103 10.65 -17.94 11.17
CA THR A 103 9.85 -19.01 10.57
C THR A 103 9.08 -19.82 11.61
N SER A 104 9.70 -20.08 12.77
CA SER A 104 9.21 -21.02 13.77
C SER A 104 8.48 -20.38 14.95
N SER A 105 8.74 -19.11 15.25
CA SER A 105 8.17 -18.42 16.41
C SER A 105 7.45 -17.13 16.01
N THR A 106 6.32 -16.86 16.66
CA THR A 106 5.55 -15.64 16.44
C THR A 106 6.38 -14.42 16.83
N GLN A 107 6.42 -13.42 15.96
CA GLN A 107 7.11 -12.18 16.27
C GLN A 107 6.37 -11.40 17.36
N LEU A 108 7.14 -10.84 18.29
CA LEU A 108 6.59 -10.02 19.36
C LEU A 108 6.36 -8.61 18.81
N HIS A 109 5.10 -8.27 18.59
CA HIS A 109 4.70 -6.89 18.33
C HIS A 109 4.60 -6.13 19.65
N PRO A 110 5.02 -4.86 19.70
CA PRO A 110 4.87 -4.05 20.91
C PRO A 110 3.39 -3.96 21.28
N THR A 111 3.07 -4.13 22.56
CA THR A 111 1.73 -3.91 23.08
C THR A 111 1.39 -2.43 23.04
N ALA A 112 0.17 -2.07 22.65
CA ALA A 112 -0.27 -0.69 22.41
C ALA A 112 -0.17 0.30 23.60
N ALA A 113 0.34 -0.14 24.76
CA ALA A 113 0.46 0.66 25.97
C ALA A 113 1.74 1.52 26.05
N ASP A 114 2.74 1.30 25.18
CA ASP A 114 4.04 2.00 25.28
C ASP A 114 4.11 3.32 24.48
N HIS A 115 2.99 3.82 23.95
CA HIS A 115 2.92 5.11 23.25
C HIS A 115 2.75 6.31 24.19
N SER A 116 3.05 6.16 25.49
CA SER A 116 3.19 7.28 26.43
C SER A 116 4.67 7.48 26.78
N PHE A 117 5.47 7.95 25.84
CA PHE A 117 6.66 8.74 26.19
C PHE A 117 7.07 9.68 25.05
N SER A 118 6.93 10.97 25.40
CA SER A 118 7.65 12.20 25.02
C SER A 118 8.35 12.31 23.67
#